data_AF-A0A511R3Q3-F1
#
_entry.id   AF-A0A511R3Q3-F1
#
_cell.length_a   1.000
_cell.length_b   1.000
_cell.length_c   1.000
_cell.angle_alpha   90.00
_cell.angle_beta   90.00
_cell.angle_gamma   90.00
#
_symmetry.space_group_name_H-M   'P 1'
#
loop_
_entity.id
_entity.type
_entity.pdbx_description
1 polymer ?
#
loop_
_entity_poly.entity_id
_entity_poly.type
_entity_poly.pdbx_seq_one_letter_code
_entity_poly.pdbx_strand_id
1 'polypeptide(L)' 'MSKTRTYLLQLWQDPYGLWAVLKDEAQGQLHQFESLEALTQFLSQIGDDAPLEPPGTPKEVALGLE' A
#
# COMPACT_ATOMS: atom_id res chain seq x y z
N MET A 1 -6.61 18.29 -4.93
CA MET A 1 -6.15 18.35 -3.54
C MET A 1 -5.48 17.01 -3.24
N SER A 2 -4.16 16.92 -3.42
CA SER A 2 -3.41 15.70 -3.14
C SER A 2 -3.55 15.39 -1.66
N LYS A 3 -4.24 14.29 -1.31
CA LYS A 3 -4.36 13.86 0.08
C LYS A 3 -2.99 13.38 0.52
N THR A 4 -2.30 14.17 1.33
CA THR A 4 -1.07 13.75 1.99
C THR A 4 -1.41 12.57 2.90
N ARG A 5 -0.82 11.40 2.63
CA ARG A 5 -0.88 10.25 3.55
C ARG A 5 0.33 10.30 4.46
N THR A 6 0.08 10.18 5.76
CA THR A 6 1.12 10.13 6.78
C THR A 6 1.28 8.69 7.25
N TYR A 7 2.53 8.22 7.25
CA TYR A 7 2.88 6.89 7.72
C TYR A 7 3.87 6.99 8.86
N LEU A 8 3.69 6.15 9.88
CA LEU A 8 4.69 5.92 10.92
C LEU A 8 5.51 4.69 10.54
N LEU A 9 6.81 4.88 10.34
CA LEU A 9 7.76 3.82 10.08
C LEU A 9 8.51 3.47 11.36
N GLN A 10 8.52 2.17 11.71
CA GLN A 10 9.31 1.62 12.79
C GLN A 10 10.21 0.50 12.26
N LEU A 11 11.50 0.61 12.52
CA LEU A 11 12.50 -0.38 12.13
C LEU A 11 12.98 -1.12 13.36
N TRP A 12 13.03 -2.45 13.26
CA TRP A 12 13.44 -3.34 14.33
C TRP A 12 14.57 -4.23 13.84
N GLN A 13 15.68 -4.27 14.57
CA GLN A 13 16.78 -5.17 14.28
C GLN A 13 16.94 -6.17 15.42
N ASP A 14 16.94 -7.45 15.07
CA ASP A 14 17.15 -8.55 16.00
C ASP A 14 18.20 -9.53 15.44
N PRO A 15 18.59 -10.59 16.19
CA PRO A 15 19.63 -11.51 15.75
C PRO A 15 19.32 -12.27 14.44
N TYR A 16 18.05 -12.32 14.04
CA TYR A 16 17.59 -13.01 12.84
C TYR A 16 17.48 -12.09 11.63
N GLY A 17 17.48 -10.77 11.82
CA GLY A 17 17.44 -9.82 10.71
C GLY A 17 16.89 -8.45 11.07
N LEU A 18 16.55 -7.71 10.01
CA LEU A 18 15.95 -6.38 10.08
C LEU A 18 14.51 -6.46 9.57
N TRP A 19 13.59 -5.94 10.36
CA TRP A 19 12.16 -6.00 10.14
C TRP A 19 11.64 -4.56 10.14
N ALA A 20 10.66 -4.28 9.28
CA ALA A 20 10.05 -2.98 9.19
C ALA A 20 8.55 -3.08 9.43
N VAL A 21 8.02 -2.12 10.19
CA VAL A 21 6.59 -1.99 10.44
C VAL A 21 6.18 -0.60 9.99
N LEU A 22 5.20 -0.54 9.09
CA LEU A 22 4.63 0.69 8.58
C LEU A 22 3.17 0.78 9.02
N LYS A 23 2.82 1.86 9.73
CA LYS A 23 1.45 2.14 10.16
C LYS A 23 0.90 3.33 9.39
N ASP A 24 -0.24 3.13 8.73
CA ASP A 24 -1.03 4.20 8.13
C ASP A 24 -1.82 4.92 9.24
N GLU A 25 -1.57 6.23 9.41
CA GLU A 25 -2.22 6.98 10.48
C GLU A 25 -3.71 7.26 10.21
N ALA A 26 -4.12 7.27 8.94
CA ALA A 26 -5.48 7.61 8.55
C ALA A 26 -6.45 6.43 8.70
N GLN A 27 -6.01 5.21 8.39
CA GLN A 27 -6.81 3.98 8.41
C GLN A 27 -6.48 3.08 9.60
N GLY A 28 -5.38 3.37 10.31
CA GLY A 28 -4.89 2.51 11.40
C GLY A 28 -4.34 1.17 10.91
N GLN A 29 -4.09 1.03 9.60
CA GLN A 29 -3.60 -0.22 9.01
C GLN A 29 -2.11 -0.40 9.30
N LEU A 30 -1.72 -1.64 9.61
CA LEU A 30 -0.36 -2.04 9.95
C LEU A 30 0.17 -3.00 8.90
N HIS A 31 1.30 -2.65 8.31
CA HIS A 31 2.04 -3.46 7.36
C HIS A 31 3.36 -3.89 8.00
N GLN A 32 3.68 -5.18 7.93
CA GLN A 32 4.91 -5.75 8.46
C GLN A 32 5.72 -6.31 7.30
N PHE A 33 7.03 -6.08 7.33
CA PHE A 33 7.97 -6.47 6.29
C PHE A 33 9.17 -7.15 6.90
N GLU A 34 9.55 -8.29 6.34
CA GLU A 34 10.70 -9.10 6.74
C GLU A 34 12.03 -8.58 6.16
N SER A 35 11.97 -7.56 5.30
CA SER A 35 13.14 -6.91 4.72
C SER A 35 12.86 -5.46 4.33
N LEU A 36 13.91 -4.64 4.27
CA LEU A 36 13.80 -3.27 3.76
C LEU A 36 13.44 -3.22 2.28
N GLU A 37 13.86 -4.20 1.49
CA GLU A 37 13.51 -4.27 0.06
C GLU A 37 11.99 -4.39 -0.13
N ALA A 38 11.32 -5.23 0.66
CA ALA A 38 9.87 -5.35 0.63
C ALA A 38 9.17 -4.04 1.02
N LEU A 39 9.71 -3.31 2.01
CA LEU A 39 9.23 -1.97 2.38
C LEU A 39 9.41 -0.99 1.22
N THR A 40 10.59 -0.93 0.59
CA THR A 40 10.86 0.00 -0.52
C THR A 40 9.95 -0.27 -1.72
N GLN A 41 9.70 -1.54 -2.04
CA GLN A 41 8.75 -1.94 -3.09
C GLN A 41 7.32 -1.49 -2.76
N PHE A 42 6.90 -1.63 -1.50
CA PHE A 42 5.60 -1.13 -1.06
C PHE A 42 5.50 0.40 -1.17
N LEU A 43 6.52 1.12 -0.67
CA LEU A 43 6.59 2.58 -0.71
C LEU A 43 6.58 3.13 -2.14
N SER A 44 7.21 2.41 -3.08
CA SER A 44 7.21 2.78 -4.50
C SER A 44 5.81 2.67 -5.12
N GLN A 45 5.04 1.64 -4.75
CA GLN A 45 3.67 1.45 -5.24
C GLN A 45 2.69 2.51 -4.69
N ILE A 46 2.82 2.89 -3.42
CA ILE A 46 1.96 3.93 -2.84
C ILE A 46 2.36 5.36 -3.27
N GLY A 47 3.63 5.57 -3.63
CA GLY A 47 4.12 6.86 -4.13
C GLY A 47 3.75 7.11 -5.59
N ASP A 48 3.55 6.04 -6.37
CA ASP A 48 3.10 6.06 -7.76
C ASP A 48 1.56 6.13 -7.91
N ASP A 49 0.81 6.16 -6.79
CA ASP A 49 -0.64 6.40 -6.76
C ASP A 49 -0.97 7.89 -7.08
N ALA A 50 -0.50 8.38 -8.22
CA ALA A 50 -1.38 9.08 -9.14
C ALA A 50 -2.48 8.07 -9.53
N PRO A 51 -3.76 8.48 -9.56
CA PRO A 51 -4.89 7.59 -9.41
C PRO A 51 -4.77 6.39 -10.35
N LEU A 52 -4.45 5.22 -9.80
CA LEU A 52 -4.67 3.98 -10.49
C LEU A 52 -6.19 3.88 -10.63
N GLU A 53 -6.68 4.19 -11.83
CA GLU A 53 -7.98 3.73 -12.27
C GLU A 53 -8.12 2.27 -11.81
N PRO A 54 -9.22 1.92 -11.13
CA PRO A 54 -9.36 0.59 -10.55
C PRO A 54 -9.10 -0.44 -11.66
N PRO A 55 -8.28 -1.48 -11.42
CA PRO A 55 -8.06 -2.52 -12.42
C PRO A 55 -9.42 -3.16 -12.70
N GLY A 56 -9.98 -2.79 -13.86
CA GLY A 56 -11.18 -3.34 -14.47
C GLY A 56 -12.26 -3.76 -13.48
N THR A 57 -13.28 -2.92 -13.33
CA THR A 57 -14.65 -3.39 -13.09
C THR A 57 -14.81 -4.73 -13.83
N PRO A 58 -15.04 -5.88 -13.15
CA PRO A 58 -15.49 -7.06 -13.87
C PRO A 58 -16.76 -6.60 -14.55
N LYS A 59 -16.67 -6.56 -15.88
CA LYS A 59 -17.68 -6.06 -16.81
C LYS A 59 -19.02 -6.62 -16.36
N GLU A 60 -19.79 -5.83 -15.61
CA GLU A 60 -21.18 -6.12 -15.35
C GLU A 60 -21.80 -6.10 -16.73
N VAL A 61 -22.08 -7.30 -17.24
CA VAL A 61 -22.83 -7.52 -18.47
C VAL A 61 -24.24 -7.01 -18.18
N ALA A 62 -24.41 -5.69 -18.29
CA ALA A 62 -25.68 -5.07 -18.57
C ALA A 62 -26.02 -5.45 -20.02
N LEU A 63 -26.52 -6.68 -20.19
CA LEU A 63 -27.20 -7.09 -21.40
C LEU A 63 -28.65 -6.62 -21.26
N GLY A 64 -28.87 -5.37 -21.65
CA GLY A 64 -30.19 -4.85 -21.95
C GLY A 64 -30.16 -4.22 -23.34
N LEU A 65 -31.24 -4.46 -24.10
CA LEU A 65 -31.58 -3.98 -25.46
C LEU A 65 -31.04 -4.92 -26.55
N GLU A 66 -31.85 -5.60 -27.38
CA GLU A 66 -33.24 -5.45 -27.86
C GLU A 66 -33.90 -6.82 -28.12
#